data_AF-A0A7Y7NJV2-F1
#
_entry.id   AF-A0A7Y7NJV2-F1
#
_cell.length_a   1.000
_cell.length_b   1.000
_cell.length_c   1.000
_cell.angle_alpha   90.00
_cell.angle_beta   90.00
_cell.angle_gamma   90.00
#
_symmetry.space_group_name_H-M   'P 1'
#
loop_
_entity.id
_entity.type
_entity.pdbx_description
1 polymer ?
#
loop_
_entity_poly.entity_id
_entity_poly.type
_entity_poly.pdbx_seq_one_letter_code
_entity_poly.pdbx_strand_id
1 'polypeptide(L)'
;MNKTTTKQSSFNKIGVLFSVTILIVLLFSCTAERELAREFVNTKKGTPILLLSTDRLILTNEKLKRILNFDSLDVSSQDSLWAAKTLYLDSISDVKLLNKFYEKIKDELQCYGFRVFTRDSISSFNSLEVSKYILNIAQVEMNEDDYIYRDEQLFFNSLVYYQDQTLNVINLNYWFEFSSSGLNNEKVFYSTFSMKDILESSFLLDDANNNVTYHYKITPITLAGIYQLTDYSAIKNTNYFYNYLMNKYVKENLPSNVVTPKYFSYDRYTGFLFNVENDRFLELDSK
;
A
#
# COMPACT_ATOMS: atom_id res chain seq x y z
N MET A 1 -7.56 54.28 -53.86
CA MET A 1 -6.58 53.44 -53.13
C MET A 1 -7.29 52.82 -51.93
N ASN A 2 -7.67 51.55 -52.03
CA ASN A 2 -8.39 50.83 -50.97
C ASN A 2 -7.42 50.42 -49.85
N LYS A 3 -7.67 50.88 -48.63
CA LYS A 3 -7.02 50.40 -47.41
C LYS A 3 -7.76 49.17 -46.89
N THR A 4 -7.26 48.00 -47.23
CA THR A 4 -7.45 46.76 -46.47
C THR A 4 -6.34 46.67 -45.43
N THR A 5 -6.67 46.66 -44.14
CA THR A 5 -5.98 45.90 -43.05
C THR A 5 -6.46 46.39 -41.68
N THR A 6 -7.45 45.73 -41.09
CA THR A 6 -7.78 45.88 -39.66
C THR A 6 -8.51 44.66 -39.09
N LYS A 7 -8.24 43.46 -39.62
CA LYS A 7 -8.91 42.22 -39.16
C LYS A 7 -7.99 41.21 -38.47
N GLN A 8 -6.68 41.46 -38.41
CA GLN A 8 -5.69 40.49 -37.89
C GLN A 8 -5.42 40.61 -36.37
N SER A 9 -5.77 41.73 -35.74
CA SER A 9 -5.45 42.04 -34.33
C SER A 9 -6.47 41.47 -33.31
N SER A 10 -7.74 41.32 -33.71
CA SER A 10 -8.79 40.84 -32.81
C SER A 10 -8.76 39.33 -32.58
N PHE A 11 -8.31 38.54 -33.57
CA PHE A 11 -8.24 37.08 -33.46
C PHE A 11 -7.20 36.60 -32.44
N ASN A 12 -6.05 37.27 -32.33
CA ASN A 12 -5.02 36.92 -31.33
C ASN A 12 -5.46 37.28 -29.89
N LYS A 13 -6.24 38.35 -29.70
CA LYS A 13 -6.75 38.74 -28.38
C LYS A 13 -7.83 37.79 -27.86
N ILE A 14 -8.69 37.29 -28.74
CA ILE A 14 -9.74 36.31 -28.40
C ILE A 14 -9.12 34.95 -28.05
N GLY A 15 -8.11 34.50 -28.82
CA GLY A 15 -7.37 33.26 -28.52
C GLY A 15 -6.62 33.30 -27.17
N VAL A 16 -6.02 34.45 -26.83
CA VAL A 16 -5.37 34.67 -25.53
C VAL A 16 -6.41 34.71 -24.39
N LEU A 17 -7.54 35.39 -24.57
CA LEU A 17 -8.60 35.45 -23.55
C LEU A 17 -9.23 34.07 -23.29
N PHE A 18 -9.44 33.28 -24.34
CA PHE A 18 -9.97 31.92 -24.24
C PHE A 18 -8.97 30.98 -23.55
N SER A 19 -7.68 31.10 -23.88
CA SER A 19 -6.60 30.33 -23.23
C SER A 19 -6.45 30.67 -21.74
N VAL A 20 -6.55 31.96 -21.38
CA VAL A 20 -6.52 32.41 -19.97
C VAL A 20 -7.74 31.91 -19.21
N THR A 21 -8.92 31.92 -19.83
CA THR A 21 -10.15 31.43 -19.18
C THR A 21 -10.09 29.92 -18.94
N ILE A 22 -9.59 29.15 -19.90
CA ILE A 22 -9.35 27.71 -19.73
C ILE A 22 -8.33 27.45 -18.62
N LEU A 23 -7.24 28.19 -18.58
CA LEU A 23 -6.22 28.06 -17.53
C LEU A 23 -6.80 28.35 -16.14
N ILE A 24 -7.65 29.38 -16.03
CA ILE A 24 -8.33 29.73 -14.78
C ILE A 24 -9.28 28.61 -14.32
N VAL A 25 -10.09 28.04 -15.23
CA VAL A 25 -11.00 26.92 -14.90
C VAL A 25 -10.23 25.67 -14.45
N LEU A 26 -9.09 25.37 -15.11
CA LEU A 26 -8.23 24.24 -14.71
C LEU A 26 -7.59 24.44 -13.32
N LEU A 27 -7.23 25.68 -12.97
CA LEU A 27 -6.70 26.01 -11.64
C LEU A 27 -7.77 25.94 -10.54
N PHE A 28 -9.00 26.39 -10.80
CA PHE A 28 -10.12 26.33 -9.85
C PHE A 28 -10.63 24.90 -9.59
N SER A 29 -10.59 24.02 -10.59
CA SER A 29 -10.97 22.62 -10.40
C SER A 29 -10.05 21.92 -9.39
N CYS A 30 -8.76 22.25 -9.39
CA CYS A 30 -7.78 21.67 -8.46
C CYS A 30 -7.97 22.17 -7.02
N THR A 31 -8.56 23.35 -6.82
CA THR A 31 -8.82 23.89 -5.47
C THR A 31 -10.07 23.29 -4.85
N ALA A 32 -11.12 23.04 -5.63
CA ALA A 32 -12.38 22.49 -5.13
C ALA A 32 -12.21 21.06 -4.59
N GLU A 33 -11.52 20.18 -5.32
CA GLU A 33 -11.24 18.81 -4.87
C GLU A 33 -10.46 18.79 -3.54
N ARG A 34 -9.46 19.66 -3.43
CA ARG A 34 -8.63 19.78 -2.22
C ARG A 34 -9.41 20.33 -1.05
N GLU A 35 -10.37 21.22 -1.30
CA GLU A 35 -11.26 21.76 -0.28
C GLU A 35 -12.21 20.69 0.25
N LEU A 36 -12.82 19.89 -0.62
CA LEU A 36 -13.64 18.72 -0.22
C LEU A 36 -12.82 17.70 0.58
N ALA A 37 -11.57 17.42 0.19
CA ALA A 37 -10.69 16.54 0.94
C ALA A 37 -10.37 17.10 2.34
N ARG A 38 -10.14 18.43 2.46
CA ARG A 38 -9.97 19.09 3.77
C ARG A 38 -11.25 19.07 4.60
N GLU A 39 -12.40 19.27 3.97
CA GLU A 39 -13.70 19.18 4.62
C GLU A 39 -13.89 17.79 5.24
N PHE A 40 -13.60 16.72 4.48
CA PHE A 40 -13.63 15.36 5.00
C PHE A 40 -12.75 15.21 6.25
N VAL A 41 -11.50 15.68 6.20
CA VAL A 41 -10.57 15.61 7.34
C VAL A 41 -11.12 16.32 8.58
N ASN A 42 -11.80 17.45 8.39
CA ASN A 42 -12.33 18.24 9.50
C ASN A 42 -13.65 17.70 10.07
N THR A 43 -14.49 17.07 9.25
CA THR A 43 -15.86 16.68 9.59
C THR A 43 -15.99 15.24 10.07
N LYS A 44 -15.04 14.35 9.76
CA LYS A 44 -15.22 12.90 9.93
C LYS A 44 -15.24 12.39 11.38
N LYS A 45 -14.94 13.25 12.35
CA LYS A 45 -14.81 12.90 13.77
C LYS A 45 -16.05 12.17 14.31
N GLY A 46 -15.81 11.05 14.98
CA GLY A 46 -16.85 10.27 15.66
C GLY A 46 -17.62 9.30 14.78
N THR A 47 -17.28 9.16 13.49
CA THR A 47 -17.92 8.15 12.62
C THR A 47 -17.73 6.75 13.21
N PRO A 48 -18.81 5.98 13.44
CA PRO A 48 -18.72 4.60 13.90
C PRO A 48 -18.09 3.67 12.85
N ILE A 49 -17.13 2.86 13.27
CA ILE A 49 -16.56 1.77 12.46
C ILE A 49 -16.51 0.48 13.28
N LEU A 50 -17.05 -0.62 12.76
CA LEU A 50 -16.86 -1.95 13.31
C LEU A 50 -15.62 -2.56 12.69
N LEU A 51 -14.63 -2.88 13.51
CA LEU A 51 -13.39 -3.54 13.11
C LEU A 51 -13.44 -5.03 13.48
N LEU A 52 -13.43 -5.88 12.45
CA LEU A 52 -13.39 -7.33 12.57
C LEU A 52 -12.05 -7.87 12.08
N SER A 53 -11.68 -9.07 12.53
CA SER A 53 -10.47 -9.76 12.10
C SER A 53 -10.72 -11.24 11.95
N THR A 54 -9.96 -11.85 11.04
CA THR A 54 -9.66 -13.27 11.03
C THR A 54 -8.94 -13.69 12.32
N ASP A 55 -9.14 -14.94 12.71
CA ASP A 55 -8.46 -15.63 13.80
C ASP A 55 -7.28 -16.48 13.32
N ARG A 56 -7.08 -16.58 11.99
CA ARG A 56 -6.08 -17.43 11.37
C ARG A 56 -5.08 -16.63 10.54
N LEU A 57 -3.80 -16.90 10.78
CA LEU A 57 -2.70 -16.49 9.92
C LEU A 57 -2.40 -17.64 8.96
N ILE A 58 -2.29 -17.34 7.67
CA ILE A 58 -1.84 -18.31 6.67
C ILE A 58 -0.32 -18.16 6.55
N LEU A 59 0.41 -19.26 6.71
CA LEU A 59 1.87 -19.30 6.54
C LEU A 59 2.19 -20.07 5.26
N THR A 60 2.92 -19.42 4.35
CA THR A 60 3.25 -19.98 3.05
C THR A 60 4.76 -19.95 2.84
N ASN A 61 5.37 -21.09 2.56
CA ASN A 61 6.77 -21.15 2.14
C ASN A 61 6.84 -21.31 0.61
N GLU A 62 7.09 -20.21 -0.09
CA GLU A 62 7.15 -20.17 -1.56
C GLU A 62 8.33 -20.99 -2.11
N LYS A 63 9.39 -21.17 -1.31
CA LYS A 63 10.56 -21.98 -1.66
C LYS A 63 10.17 -23.44 -1.92
N LEU A 64 9.14 -23.94 -1.25
CA LEU A 64 8.65 -25.31 -1.43
C LEU A 64 7.95 -25.52 -2.77
N LYS A 65 7.29 -24.49 -3.32
CA LYS A 65 6.62 -24.57 -4.63
C LYS A 65 7.60 -24.80 -5.80
N ARG A 66 8.89 -24.54 -5.58
CA ARG A 66 9.97 -24.82 -6.55
C ARG A 66 10.43 -26.28 -6.54
N ILE A 67 10.01 -27.07 -5.55
CA ILE A 67 10.35 -28.49 -5.46
C ILE A 67 9.39 -29.27 -6.35
N LEU A 68 9.94 -29.97 -7.35
CA LEU A 68 9.15 -30.75 -8.29
C LEU A 68 8.30 -31.80 -7.56
N ASN A 69 7.01 -31.84 -7.86
CA ASN A 69 6.03 -32.77 -7.28
C ASN A 69 5.93 -32.71 -5.74
N PHE A 70 6.21 -31.57 -5.11
CA PHE A 70 6.10 -31.39 -3.66
C PHE A 70 4.74 -31.86 -3.11
N ASP A 71 3.64 -31.45 -3.75
CA ASP A 71 2.28 -31.79 -3.34
C ASP A 71 1.97 -33.30 -3.45
N SER A 72 2.77 -34.04 -4.21
CA SER A 72 2.63 -35.51 -4.37
C SER A 72 3.50 -36.31 -3.39
N LEU A 73 4.35 -35.64 -2.59
CA LEU A 73 5.14 -36.30 -1.56
C LEU A 73 4.25 -36.74 -0.38
N ASP A 74 4.73 -37.71 0.40
CA ASP A 74 4.08 -38.06 1.66
C ASP A 74 4.27 -36.94 2.71
N VAL A 75 3.39 -36.90 3.71
CA VAL A 75 3.37 -35.84 4.73
C VAL A 75 4.70 -35.74 5.48
N SER A 76 5.37 -36.86 5.79
CA SER A 76 6.64 -36.83 6.52
C SER A 76 7.75 -36.18 5.70
N SER A 77 7.76 -36.42 4.38
CA SER A 77 8.68 -35.78 3.46
C SER A 77 8.37 -34.27 3.31
N GLN A 78 7.09 -33.90 3.25
CA GLN A 78 6.68 -32.49 3.21
C GLN A 78 7.10 -31.74 4.48
N ASP A 79 6.86 -32.32 5.67
CA ASP A 79 7.25 -31.74 6.96
C ASP A 79 8.77 -31.58 7.07
N SER A 80 9.53 -32.59 6.61
CA SER A 80 11.00 -32.53 6.60
C SER A 80 11.52 -31.41 5.70
N LEU A 81 10.92 -31.25 4.52
CA LEU A 81 11.27 -30.18 3.59
C LEU A 81 10.86 -28.80 4.11
N TRP A 82 9.70 -28.70 4.76
CA TRP A 82 9.26 -27.48 5.44
C TRP A 82 10.29 -27.04 6.48
N ALA A 83 10.62 -27.91 7.43
CA ALA A 83 11.57 -27.64 8.50
C ALA A 83 12.98 -27.29 7.96
N ALA A 84 13.39 -27.89 6.84
CA ALA A 84 14.68 -27.61 6.21
C ALA A 84 14.71 -26.30 5.41
N LYS A 85 13.55 -25.75 5.01
CA LYS A 85 13.46 -24.61 4.09
C LYS A 85 12.92 -23.34 4.73
N THR A 86 12.19 -23.43 5.83
CA THR A 86 11.75 -22.24 6.57
C THR A 86 12.86 -21.74 7.47
N LEU A 87 13.06 -20.43 7.48
CA LEU A 87 13.95 -19.74 8.43
C LEU A 87 13.17 -18.99 9.49
N TYR A 88 11.93 -18.60 9.19
CA TYR A 88 11.19 -17.64 10.01
C TYR A 88 9.81 -18.13 10.43
N LEU A 89 9.08 -18.84 9.56
CA LEU A 89 7.66 -19.14 9.76
C LEU A 89 7.41 -19.94 11.05
N ASP A 90 8.27 -20.91 11.37
CA ASP A 90 8.16 -21.74 12.58
C ASP A 90 8.40 -20.95 13.89
N SER A 91 9.05 -19.79 13.80
CA SER A 91 9.34 -18.93 14.96
C SER A 91 8.30 -17.84 15.18
N ILE A 92 7.30 -17.72 14.30
CA ILE A 92 6.25 -16.73 14.39
C ILE A 92 5.09 -17.25 15.23
N SER A 93 4.64 -16.43 16.17
CA SER A 93 3.37 -16.65 16.85
C SER A 93 2.24 -15.96 16.09
N ASP A 94 1.33 -16.75 15.50
CA ASP A 94 0.14 -16.30 14.78
C ASP A 94 -0.69 -15.32 15.63
N VAL A 95 -1.03 -15.74 16.85
CA VAL A 95 -1.82 -14.94 17.80
C VAL A 95 -1.15 -13.60 18.08
N LYS A 96 0.17 -13.60 18.31
CA LYS A 96 0.91 -12.37 18.59
C LYS A 96 0.92 -11.44 17.37
N LEU A 97 1.12 -11.98 16.17
CA LEU A 97 1.17 -11.19 14.94
C LEU A 97 -0.20 -10.59 14.60
N LEU A 98 -1.26 -11.40 14.63
CA LEU A 98 -2.62 -10.95 14.36
C LEU A 98 -3.09 -9.92 15.40
N ASN A 99 -2.88 -10.16 16.70
CA ASN A 99 -3.24 -9.19 17.74
C ASN A 99 -2.48 -7.89 17.58
N LYS A 100 -1.18 -7.96 17.26
CA LYS A 100 -0.36 -6.77 17.03
C LYS A 100 -0.88 -5.94 15.86
N PHE A 101 -1.20 -6.59 14.74
CA PHE A 101 -1.78 -5.94 13.58
C PHE A 101 -3.15 -5.31 13.89
N TYR A 102 -4.05 -6.08 14.52
CA TYR A 102 -5.41 -5.66 14.85
C TYR A 102 -5.44 -4.45 15.81
N GLU A 103 -4.73 -4.54 16.94
CA GLU A 103 -4.69 -3.45 17.91
C GLU A 103 -4.05 -2.20 17.29
N LYS A 104 -3.03 -2.37 16.44
CA LYS A 104 -2.42 -1.24 15.75
C LYS A 104 -3.38 -0.58 14.75
N ILE A 105 -4.18 -1.34 13.98
CA ILE A 105 -5.23 -0.76 13.12
C ILE A 105 -6.27 -0.02 13.96
N LYS A 106 -6.74 -0.64 15.04
CA LYS A 106 -7.72 -0.04 15.96
C LYS A 106 -7.23 1.30 16.51
N ASP A 107 -5.99 1.35 17.01
CA ASP A 107 -5.37 2.57 17.53
C ASP A 107 -5.24 3.65 16.44
N GLU A 108 -4.80 3.27 15.24
CA GLU A 108 -4.65 4.21 14.13
C GLU A 108 -6.00 4.74 13.65
N LEU A 109 -7.05 3.91 13.57
CA LEU A 109 -8.41 4.35 13.24
C LEU A 109 -8.94 5.35 14.29
N GLN A 110 -8.71 5.08 15.57
CA GLN A 110 -9.04 6.04 16.64
C GLN A 110 -8.26 7.35 16.47
N CYS A 111 -6.98 7.28 16.11
CA CYS A 111 -6.17 8.48 15.82
C CYS A 111 -6.68 9.28 14.61
N TYR A 112 -7.28 8.62 13.62
CA TYR A 112 -7.99 9.28 12.50
C TYR A 112 -9.38 9.83 12.90
N GLY A 113 -9.79 9.66 14.16
CA GLY A 113 -11.03 10.21 14.70
C GLY A 113 -12.25 9.30 14.56
N PHE A 114 -12.08 8.03 14.19
CA PHE A 114 -13.20 7.08 14.17
C PHE A 114 -13.57 6.62 15.58
N ARG A 115 -14.86 6.34 15.79
CA ARG A 115 -15.34 5.62 16.98
C ARG A 115 -15.32 4.12 16.66
N VAL A 116 -14.26 3.44 17.08
CA VAL A 116 -14.03 2.02 16.76
C VAL A 116 -14.83 1.11 17.70
N PHE A 117 -15.60 0.20 17.10
CA PHE A 117 -16.31 -0.91 17.73
C PHE A 117 -15.60 -2.21 17.36
N THR A 118 -15.63 -3.16 18.27
CA THR A 118 -15.09 -4.51 18.10
C THR A 118 -16.22 -5.53 18.12
N ARG A 119 -15.90 -6.82 17.92
CA ARG A 119 -16.87 -7.92 17.99
C ARG A 119 -17.70 -7.90 19.29
N ASP A 120 -17.09 -7.56 20.42
CA ASP A 120 -17.75 -7.52 21.73
C ASP A 120 -18.81 -6.41 21.85
N SER A 121 -18.74 -5.40 20.98
CA SER A 121 -19.64 -4.25 20.98
C SER A 121 -20.55 -4.18 19.75
N ILE A 122 -20.69 -5.30 19.03
CA ILE A 122 -21.48 -5.39 17.80
C ILE A 122 -22.96 -5.03 18.01
N SER A 123 -23.56 -5.41 19.15
CA SER A 123 -24.95 -5.08 19.47
C SER A 123 -25.14 -3.56 19.57
N SER A 124 -24.22 -2.88 20.26
CA SER A 124 -24.22 -1.42 20.40
C SER A 124 -23.92 -0.71 19.08
N PHE A 125 -23.13 -1.31 18.19
CA PHE A 125 -22.88 -0.80 16.85
C PHE A 125 -24.12 -0.94 15.95
N ASN A 126 -24.82 -2.07 16.05
CA ASN A 126 -26.01 -2.36 15.25
C ASN A 126 -27.18 -1.46 15.60
N SER A 127 -27.34 -1.07 16.88
CA SER A 127 -28.38 -0.15 17.33
C SER A 127 -28.19 1.31 16.89
N LEU A 128 -27.08 1.66 16.24
CA LEU A 128 -26.84 3.00 15.74
C LEU A 128 -27.61 3.26 14.45
N GLU A 129 -28.42 4.32 14.45
CA GLU A 129 -29.17 4.84 13.30
C GLU A 129 -28.41 5.97 12.58
N VAL A 130 -27.11 5.77 12.35
CA VAL A 130 -26.25 6.72 11.63
C VAL A 130 -25.43 6.00 10.56
N SER A 131 -24.86 6.76 9.62
CA SER A 131 -23.88 6.22 8.68
C SER A 131 -22.71 5.59 9.44
N LYS A 132 -22.44 4.32 9.14
CA LYS A 132 -21.45 3.49 9.83
C LYS A 132 -20.73 2.58 8.85
N TYR A 133 -19.50 2.23 9.20
CA TYR A 133 -18.63 1.39 8.38
C TYR A 133 -18.34 0.05 9.06
N ILE A 134 -18.19 -0.98 8.24
CA ILE A 134 -17.63 -2.26 8.67
C ILE A 134 -16.34 -2.45 7.88
N LEU A 135 -15.24 -2.68 8.60
CA LEU A 135 -13.96 -3.05 8.04
C LEU A 135 -13.59 -4.40 8.64
N ASN A 136 -13.55 -5.42 7.80
CA ASN A 136 -13.18 -6.78 8.19
C ASN A 136 -11.81 -7.10 7.62
N ILE A 137 -10.85 -7.46 8.47
CA ILE A 137 -9.56 -8.03 8.06
C ILE A 137 -9.83 -9.50 7.72
N ALA A 138 -10.23 -9.75 6.48
CA ALA A 138 -10.75 -11.04 6.02
C ALA A 138 -9.65 -12.12 5.99
N GLN A 139 -8.46 -11.76 5.55
CA GLN A 139 -7.33 -12.69 5.47
C GLN A 139 -6.00 -11.98 5.73
N VAL A 140 -5.10 -12.69 6.43
CA VAL A 140 -3.70 -12.34 6.59
C VAL A 140 -2.85 -13.53 6.19
N GLU A 141 -1.88 -13.32 5.33
CA GLU A 141 -0.92 -14.33 4.89
C GLU A 141 0.52 -13.80 5.08
N MET A 142 1.40 -14.66 5.58
CA MET A 142 2.84 -14.43 5.62
C MET A 142 3.53 -15.42 4.69
N ASN A 143 4.30 -14.90 3.75
CA ASN A 143 5.02 -15.71 2.76
C ASN A 143 6.53 -15.56 2.98
N GLU A 144 7.22 -16.69 3.06
CA GLU A 144 8.68 -16.75 3.02
C GLU A 144 9.15 -17.17 1.61
N ASP A 145 10.07 -16.41 1.02
CA ASP A 145 10.65 -16.70 -0.28
C ASP A 145 12.14 -16.31 -0.37
N ASP A 146 12.76 -16.62 -1.50
CA ASP A 146 14.07 -16.16 -1.94
C ASP A 146 13.93 -15.06 -3.00
N TYR A 147 14.80 -14.06 -2.93
CA TYR A 147 14.92 -12.97 -3.89
C TYR A 147 16.35 -12.95 -4.43
N ILE A 148 16.51 -13.19 -5.73
CA ILE A 148 17.80 -13.12 -6.41
C ILE A 148 18.09 -11.64 -6.73
N TYR A 149 19.10 -11.09 -6.08
CA TYR A 149 19.60 -9.75 -6.34
C TYR A 149 20.89 -9.82 -7.16
N ARG A 150 20.90 -9.15 -8.31
CA ARG A 150 22.10 -8.96 -9.12
C ARG A 150 22.74 -7.63 -8.75
N ASP A 151 23.94 -7.71 -8.18
CA ASP A 151 24.81 -6.55 -8.02
C ASP A 151 25.73 -6.45 -9.23
N GLU A 152 25.90 -5.25 -9.78
CA GLU A 152 26.70 -5.03 -10.98
C GLU A 152 27.48 -3.72 -10.92
N GLN A 153 28.71 -3.76 -11.42
CA GLN A 153 29.58 -2.59 -11.49
C GLN A 153 30.39 -2.59 -12.79
N LEU A 154 30.50 -1.42 -13.38
CA LEU A 154 31.28 -1.19 -14.59
C LEU A 154 32.74 -0.87 -14.23
N PHE A 155 33.67 -1.63 -14.81
CA PHE A 155 35.10 -1.36 -14.80
C PHE A 155 35.62 -1.13 -16.22
N PHE A 156 36.72 -0.39 -16.35
CA PHE A 156 37.42 -0.17 -17.62
C PHE A 156 36.51 0.32 -18.79
N ASN A 157 35.52 1.16 -18.47
CA ASN A 157 34.56 1.78 -19.40
C ASN A 157 33.73 0.82 -20.28
N SER A 158 33.84 -0.50 -20.09
CA SER A 158 33.21 -1.49 -20.97
C SER A 158 33.01 -2.87 -20.35
N LEU A 159 33.67 -3.18 -19.23
CA LEU A 159 33.60 -4.49 -18.59
C LEU A 159 32.63 -4.43 -17.42
N VAL A 160 31.47 -5.07 -17.57
CA VAL A 160 30.48 -5.23 -16.50
C VAL A 160 30.83 -6.48 -15.70
N TYR A 161 31.13 -6.28 -14.42
CA TYR A 161 31.22 -7.35 -13.44
C TYR A 161 29.89 -7.43 -12.72
N TYR A 162 29.38 -8.63 -12.53
CA TYR A 162 28.16 -8.84 -11.76
C TYR A 162 28.29 -10.06 -10.86
N GLN A 163 27.54 -10.03 -9.77
CA GLN A 163 27.42 -11.12 -8.83
C GLN A 163 25.97 -11.24 -8.39
N ASP A 164 25.42 -12.46 -8.50
CA ASP A 164 24.09 -12.77 -8.00
C ASP A 164 24.19 -13.21 -6.53
N GLN A 165 23.32 -12.65 -5.70
CA GLN A 165 23.15 -12.98 -4.28
C GLN A 165 21.70 -13.39 -4.03
N THR A 166 21.51 -14.46 -3.26
CA THR A 166 20.18 -14.90 -2.84
C THR A 166 19.87 -14.31 -1.46
N LEU A 167 18.82 -13.50 -1.38
CA LEU A 167 18.35 -12.87 -0.15
C LEU A 167 17.04 -13.50 0.27
N ASN A 168 16.83 -13.75 1.56
CA ASN A 168 15.52 -14.14 2.04
C ASN A 168 14.56 -12.94 2.01
N VAL A 169 13.29 -13.20 1.73
CA VAL A 169 12.22 -12.20 1.77
C VAL A 169 11.02 -12.74 2.55
N ILE A 170 10.43 -11.87 3.35
CA ILE A 170 9.14 -12.06 3.99
C ILE A 170 8.15 -11.09 3.37
N ASN A 171 6.99 -11.60 2.95
CA ASN A 171 5.87 -10.80 2.48
C ASN A 171 4.69 -10.95 3.45
N LEU A 172 4.05 -9.85 3.81
CA LEU A 172 2.80 -9.81 4.54
C LEU A 172 1.70 -9.33 3.60
N ASN A 173 0.74 -10.21 3.35
CA ASN A 173 -0.36 -9.99 2.43
C ASN A 173 -1.66 -9.88 3.22
N TYR A 174 -2.48 -8.89 2.89
CA TYR A 174 -3.71 -8.59 3.61
C TYR A 174 -4.87 -8.41 2.65
N TRP A 175 -6.00 -9.02 3.00
CA TRP A 175 -7.29 -8.80 2.35
C TRP A 175 -8.27 -8.19 3.35
N PHE A 176 -8.95 -7.14 2.90
CA PHE A 176 -9.94 -6.44 3.68
C PHE A 176 -11.28 -6.45 2.95
N GLU A 177 -12.35 -6.68 3.69
CA GLU A 177 -13.70 -6.43 3.21
C GLU A 177 -14.21 -5.14 3.85
N PHE A 178 -14.81 -4.29 3.04
CA PHE A 178 -15.39 -3.04 3.47
C PHE A 178 -16.83 -2.94 3.02
N SER A 179 -17.69 -2.54 3.95
CA SER A 179 -19.07 -2.15 3.64
C SER A 179 -19.48 -0.88 4.38
N SER A 180 -20.37 -0.12 3.75
CA SER A 180 -21.05 1.02 4.36
C SER A 180 -22.53 0.70 4.50
N SER A 181 -23.09 0.90 5.70
CA SER A 181 -24.52 0.64 5.93
C SER A 181 -25.40 1.43 4.95
N GLY A 182 -26.27 0.72 4.22
CA GLY A 182 -27.18 1.29 3.21
C GLY A 182 -26.84 0.96 1.75
N LEU A 183 -25.71 0.30 1.47
CA LEU A 183 -25.33 -0.15 0.12
C LEU A 183 -24.93 -1.63 0.15
N ASN A 184 -25.52 -2.46 -0.71
CA ASN A 184 -25.13 -3.86 -0.96
C ASN A 184 -23.85 -3.94 -1.83
N ASN A 185 -22.85 -3.12 -1.54
CA ASN A 185 -21.61 -3.04 -2.30
C ASN A 185 -20.44 -3.29 -1.35
N GLU A 186 -20.26 -4.55 -0.97
CA GLU A 186 -19.05 -4.99 -0.32
C GLU A 186 -17.87 -4.85 -1.29
N LYS A 187 -16.77 -4.26 -0.81
CA LYS A 187 -15.55 -4.07 -1.58
C LYS A 187 -14.43 -4.84 -0.92
N VAL A 188 -13.65 -5.52 -1.74
CA VAL A 188 -12.46 -6.24 -1.29
C VAL A 188 -11.23 -5.43 -1.65
N PHE A 189 -10.32 -5.26 -0.70
CA PHE A 189 -9.05 -4.58 -0.88
C PHE A 189 -7.89 -5.50 -0.57
N TYR A 190 -6.82 -5.36 -1.35
CA TYR A 190 -5.58 -6.09 -1.18
C TYR A 190 -4.40 -5.14 -0.93
N SER A 191 -3.48 -5.55 -0.07
CA SER A 191 -2.21 -4.88 0.13
C SER A 191 -1.10 -5.89 0.43
N THR A 192 0.13 -5.54 0.09
CA THR A 192 1.31 -6.35 0.39
C THR A 192 2.46 -5.49 0.89
N PHE A 193 3.21 -6.02 1.84
CA PHE A 193 4.36 -5.38 2.46
C PHE A 193 5.50 -6.39 2.57
N SER A 194 6.70 -6.01 2.16
CA SER A 194 7.82 -6.92 2.13
C SER A 194 9.03 -6.39 2.89
N MET A 195 9.80 -7.32 3.44
CA MET A 195 11.13 -7.09 4.02
C MET A 195 12.05 -8.18 3.50
N LYS A 196 13.27 -7.81 3.15
CA LYS A 196 14.31 -8.73 2.69
C LYS A 196 15.57 -8.60 3.53
N ASP A 197 16.45 -9.58 3.44
CA ASP A 197 17.81 -9.46 3.98
C ASP A 197 18.50 -8.22 3.40
N ILE A 198 19.41 -7.63 4.18
CA ILE A 198 20.17 -6.45 3.76
C ILE A 198 21.51 -6.92 3.20
N LEU A 199 21.76 -6.60 1.92
CA LEU A 199 23.04 -6.82 1.26
C LEU A 199 23.89 -5.55 1.33
N GLU A 200 25.06 -5.64 1.95
CA GLU A 200 26.13 -4.66 1.85
C GLU A 200 27.23 -5.26 0.97
N SER A 201 27.51 -4.67 -0.18
CA SER A 201 28.47 -5.22 -1.15
C SER A 201 29.30 -4.17 -1.87
N SER A 202 30.44 -4.59 -2.40
CA SER A 202 31.28 -3.78 -3.27
C SER A 202 32.16 -4.65 -4.17
N PHE A 203 32.40 -4.16 -5.39
CA PHE A 203 33.49 -4.67 -6.23
C PHE A 203 34.74 -3.81 -5.98
N LEU A 204 35.85 -4.47 -5.65
CA LEU A 204 37.14 -3.83 -5.44
C LEU A 204 38.10 -4.26 -6.56
N LEU A 205 38.64 -3.28 -7.27
CA LEU A 205 39.72 -3.48 -8.23
C LEU A 205 41.06 -3.46 -7.50
N ASP A 206 41.84 -4.51 -7.69
CA ASP A 206 43.25 -4.52 -7.36
C ASP A 206 44.06 -3.97 -8.54
N ASP A 207 44.51 -2.72 -8.40
CA ASP A 207 45.25 -2.01 -9.44
C ASP A 207 46.60 -2.66 -9.79
N ALA A 208 47.15 -3.49 -8.90
CA ALA A 208 48.46 -4.11 -9.12
C ALA A 208 48.40 -5.29 -10.11
N ASN A 209 47.27 -5.99 -10.18
CA ASN A 209 47.09 -7.18 -11.02
C ASN A 209 45.83 -7.13 -11.91
N ASN A 210 45.07 -6.04 -11.86
CA ASN A 210 43.79 -5.83 -12.54
C ASN A 210 42.71 -6.87 -12.19
N ASN A 211 42.76 -7.47 -11.01
CA ASN A 211 41.73 -8.40 -10.55
C ASN A 211 40.59 -7.65 -9.86
N VAL A 212 39.36 -8.01 -10.18
CA VAL A 212 38.18 -7.53 -9.48
C VAL A 212 37.74 -8.57 -8.46
N THR A 213 37.58 -8.16 -7.21
CA THR A 213 37.10 -8.98 -6.11
C THR A 213 35.74 -8.48 -5.63
N TYR A 214 34.85 -9.40 -5.29
CA TYR A 214 33.53 -9.08 -4.77
C TYR A 214 33.48 -9.32 -3.26
N HIS A 215 33.26 -8.26 -2.50
CA HIS A 215 33.08 -8.32 -1.05
C HIS A 215 31.62 -8.10 -0.72
N TYR A 216 31.08 -8.94 0.17
CA TYR A 216 29.70 -8.77 0.60
C TYR A 216 29.47 -9.25 2.03
N LYS A 217 28.40 -8.72 2.61
CA LYS A 217 27.84 -9.12 3.90
C LYS A 217 26.31 -9.11 3.78
N ILE A 218 25.69 -10.21 4.18
CA ILE A 218 24.23 -10.32 4.27
C ILE A 218 23.84 -10.23 5.75
N THR A 219 23.01 -9.26 6.09
CA THR A 219 22.39 -9.15 7.41
C THR A 219 20.97 -9.73 7.33
N PRO A 220 20.67 -10.82 8.05
CA PRO A 220 19.40 -11.51 7.93
C PRO A 220 18.25 -10.71 8.54
N ILE A 221 17.04 -10.97 8.05
CA ILE A 221 15.81 -10.52 8.71
C ILE A 221 15.78 -11.04 10.15
N THR A 222 15.32 -10.20 11.07
CA THR A 222 15.11 -10.60 12.47
C THR A 222 13.64 -10.76 12.78
N LEU A 223 13.31 -11.62 13.74
CA LEU A 223 11.94 -11.77 14.24
C LEU A 223 11.35 -10.43 14.73
N ALA A 224 12.18 -9.59 15.38
CA ALA A 224 11.79 -8.25 15.78
C ALA A 224 11.44 -7.37 14.56
N GLY A 225 12.22 -7.47 13.48
CA GLY A 225 11.97 -6.79 12.21
C GLY A 225 10.63 -7.20 11.58
N ILE A 226 10.28 -8.50 11.62
CA ILE A 226 8.97 -8.98 11.13
C ILE A 226 7.82 -8.35 11.92
N TYR A 227 7.91 -8.31 13.26
CA TYR A 227 6.89 -7.65 14.07
C TYR A 227 6.82 -6.13 13.86
N GLN A 228 7.95 -5.47 13.55
CA GLN A 228 7.97 -4.06 13.16
C GLN A 228 7.31 -3.84 11.79
N LEU A 229 7.54 -4.75 10.83
CA LEU A 229 6.84 -4.72 9.54
C LEU A 229 5.33 -4.86 9.73
N THR A 230 4.87 -5.70 10.66
CA THR A 230 3.46 -5.82 11.03
C THR A 230 2.88 -4.48 11.50
N ASP A 231 3.54 -3.79 12.45
CA ASP A 231 3.08 -2.46 12.91
C ASP A 231 3.05 -1.45 11.75
N TYR A 232 4.11 -1.43 10.95
CA TYR A 232 4.22 -0.52 9.80
C TYR A 232 3.08 -0.76 8.80
N SER A 233 2.81 -2.01 8.46
CA SER A 233 1.73 -2.39 7.53
C SER A 233 0.35 -2.03 8.08
N ALA A 234 0.10 -2.15 9.39
CA ALA A 234 -1.15 -1.71 10.01
C ALA A 234 -1.36 -0.19 9.88
N ILE A 235 -0.31 0.61 10.12
CA ILE A 235 -0.35 2.07 9.94
C ILE A 235 -0.66 2.40 8.48
N LYS A 236 0.04 1.77 7.55
CA LYS A 236 -0.13 2.03 6.11
C LYS A 236 -1.50 1.62 5.60
N ASN A 237 -2.00 0.45 5.99
CA ASN A 237 -3.34 0.01 5.61
C ASN A 237 -4.44 0.91 6.18
N THR A 238 -4.28 1.38 7.42
CA THR A 238 -5.23 2.35 7.98
C THR A 238 -5.20 3.68 7.23
N ASN A 239 -4.00 4.15 6.85
CA ASN A 239 -3.86 5.34 6.02
C ASN A 239 -4.51 5.18 4.64
N TYR A 240 -4.30 4.03 4.00
CA TYR A 240 -4.93 3.73 2.71
C TYR A 240 -6.45 3.70 2.82
N PHE A 241 -6.99 3.02 3.83
CA PHE A 241 -8.43 3.02 4.08
C PHE A 241 -8.99 4.43 4.32
N TYR A 242 -8.28 5.26 5.10
CA TYR A 242 -8.68 6.65 5.32
C TYR A 242 -8.68 7.47 4.02
N ASN A 243 -7.62 7.34 3.22
CA ASN A 243 -7.51 8.00 1.92
C ASN A 243 -8.62 7.53 0.98
N TYR A 244 -8.93 6.23 0.96
CA TYR A 244 -10.03 5.69 0.18
C TYR A 244 -11.37 6.34 0.54
N LEU A 245 -11.70 6.45 1.84
CA LEU A 245 -12.93 7.11 2.28
C LEU A 245 -12.96 8.59 1.92
N MET A 246 -11.82 9.29 2.06
CA MET A 246 -11.69 10.69 1.68
C MET A 246 -11.92 10.90 0.18
N ASN A 247 -11.29 10.08 -0.66
CA ASN A 247 -11.43 10.20 -2.12
C ASN A 247 -12.82 9.77 -2.59
N LYS A 248 -13.45 8.80 -1.91
CA LYS A 248 -14.86 8.48 -2.11
C LYS A 248 -15.75 9.70 -1.83
N TYR A 249 -15.55 10.39 -0.70
CA TYR A 249 -16.28 11.61 -0.36
C TYR A 249 -16.06 12.72 -1.40
N VAL A 250 -14.82 12.96 -1.82
CA VAL A 250 -14.50 13.96 -2.86
C VAL A 250 -15.26 13.62 -4.14
N LYS A 251 -15.20 12.37 -4.61
CA LYS A 251 -15.88 11.92 -5.83
C LYS A 251 -17.40 12.08 -5.75
N GLU A 252 -18.00 11.77 -4.61
CA GLU A 252 -19.46 11.86 -4.41
C GLU A 252 -19.97 13.31 -4.33
N ASN A 253 -19.11 14.27 -4.00
CA ASN A 253 -19.47 15.69 -3.84
C ASN A 253 -18.97 16.58 -4.99
N LEU A 254 -18.24 16.02 -5.97
CA LEU A 254 -17.87 16.75 -7.18
C LEU A 254 -19.04 16.80 -8.18
N PRO A 255 -19.20 17.91 -8.91
CA PRO A 255 -20.20 17.98 -9.96
C PRO A 255 -19.88 16.98 -11.08
N SER A 256 -20.93 16.40 -11.67
CA SER A 256 -20.88 15.25 -12.60
C SER A 256 -20.08 15.50 -13.90
N ASN A 257 -19.63 16.72 -14.14
CA ASN A 257 -18.85 17.15 -15.28
C ASN A 257 -17.32 17.11 -15.05
N VAL A 258 -16.84 16.72 -13.86
CA VAL A 258 -15.41 16.54 -13.57
C VAL A 258 -14.99 15.12 -13.95
N VAL A 259 -14.17 15.01 -15.00
CA VAL A 259 -13.90 13.76 -15.72
C VAL A 259 -12.98 12.80 -14.95
N THR A 260 -12.13 13.30 -14.03
CA THR A 260 -11.27 12.43 -13.20
C THR A 260 -10.84 13.17 -11.93
N PRO A 261 -11.35 12.80 -10.74
CA PRO A 261 -10.86 13.38 -9.50
C PRO A 261 -9.40 12.97 -9.28
N LYS A 262 -8.55 13.91 -8.85
CA LYS A 262 -7.22 13.56 -8.32
C LYS A 262 -7.36 12.69 -7.08
N TYR A 263 -6.43 11.77 -6.88
CA TYR A 263 -6.37 10.97 -5.67
C TYR A 263 -5.52 11.67 -4.61
N PHE A 264 -6.11 11.94 -3.46
CA PHE A 264 -5.48 12.61 -2.33
C PHE A 264 -5.00 11.62 -1.28
N SER A 265 -3.87 11.93 -0.67
CA SER A 265 -3.37 11.27 0.53
C SER A 265 -3.22 12.29 1.65
N TYR A 266 -3.63 11.87 2.85
CA TYR A 266 -3.50 12.66 4.07
C TYR A 266 -2.48 12.03 5.02
N ASP A 267 -1.44 12.79 5.36
CA ASP A 267 -0.51 12.43 6.42
C ASP A 267 -0.99 13.03 7.74
N ARG A 268 -1.43 12.16 8.66
CA ARG A 268 -1.93 12.58 9.97
C ARG A 268 -0.84 13.12 10.90
N TYR A 269 0.42 12.76 10.69
CA TYR A 269 1.52 13.16 11.56
C TYR A 269 1.97 14.59 11.25
N THR A 270 1.98 14.96 9.97
CA THR A 270 2.32 16.32 9.52
C THR A 270 1.10 17.21 9.29
N GLY A 271 -0.09 16.60 9.18
CA GLY A 271 -1.32 17.27 8.76
C GLY A 271 -1.35 17.64 7.28
N PHE A 272 -0.40 17.12 6.48
CA PHE A 272 -0.25 17.51 5.09
C PHE A 272 -1.18 16.70 4.18
N LEU A 273 -1.86 17.40 3.28
CA LEU A 273 -2.71 16.83 2.23
C LEU A 273 -2.03 17.02 0.88
N PHE A 274 -1.78 15.94 0.16
CA PHE A 274 -1.05 15.93 -1.11
C PHE A 274 -1.66 14.94 -2.10
N ASN A 275 -1.30 15.07 -3.38
CA ASN A 275 -1.78 14.18 -4.43
C ASN A 275 -0.85 12.98 -4.56
N VAL A 276 -1.41 11.81 -4.87
CA VAL A 276 -0.65 10.62 -5.21
C VAL A 276 -1.14 10.07 -6.55
N GLU A 277 -0.21 9.53 -7.34
CA GLU A 277 -0.52 8.99 -8.66
C GLU A 277 -1.12 7.59 -8.57
N ASN A 278 -0.68 6.78 -7.60
CA ASN A 278 -1.13 5.41 -7.42
C ASN A 278 -1.39 5.10 -5.94
N ASP A 279 -2.52 4.46 -5.66
CA ASP A 279 -2.79 3.83 -4.36
C ASP A 279 -2.22 2.40 -4.35
N ARG A 280 -1.66 1.98 -3.22
CA ARG A 280 -1.19 0.60 -3.01
C ARG A 280 -2.26 -0.29 -2.36
N PHE A 281 -3.42 0.27 -2.07
CA PHE A 281 -4.60 -0.44 -1.60
C PHE A 281 -5.49 -0.78 -2.79
N LEU A 282 -5.26 -1.98 -3.32
CA LEU A 282 -5.85 -2.40 -4.58
C LEU A 282 -7.28 -2.87 -4.33
N GLU A 283 -8.27 -2.14 -4.84
CA GLU A 283 -9.65 -2.62 -4.91
C GLU A 283 -9.70 -3.79 -5.90
N LEU A 284 -10.13 -4.96 -5.43
CA LEU A 284 -10.32 -6.14 -6.26
C LEU A 284 -11.76 -6.13 -6.80
N ASP A 285 -11.91 -6.17 -8.12
CA ASP A 285 -13.23 -6.28 -8.74
C ASP A 285 -13.87 -7.62 -8.36
N SER A 286 -15.05 -7.56 -7.73
CA SER A 286 -15.94 -8.72 -7.65
C SER A 286 -16.53 -8.95 -9.04
N LYS A 287 -16.05 -9.96 -9.77
CA LYS A 287 -16.74 -10.46 -10.96
C LYS A 287 -17.97 -11.27 -10.57
#